data_AF-A0A848D2F4-F1
#
_entry.id   AF-A0A848D2F4-F1
#
_cell.length_a   1.000
_cell.length_b   1.000
_cell.length_c   1.000
_cell.angle_alpha   90.00
_cell.angle_beta   90.00
_cell.angle_gamma   90.00
#
_symmetry.space_group_name_H-M   'P 1'
#
loop_
_entity.id
_entity.type
_entity.pdbx_description
1 polymer ?
#
loop_
_entity_poly.entity_id
_entity_poly.type
_entity_poly.pdbx_seq_one_letter_code
_entity_poly.pdbx_strand_id
1 'polypeptide(L)' 'MDFLTYEVLTKGMCPCCRSRFFNRLPEEEREVVIDTAMEIDSFMPHVYGDFIELEEIPDGKETSEATA' A
#
# COMPACT_ATOMS: atom_id res chain seq x y z
N MET A 1 5.08 1.03 19.91
CA MET A 1 4.98 -0.16 19.03
C MET A 1 5.40 0.26 17.63
N ASP A 2 6.22 -0.51 16.91
CA ASP A 2 6.59 -0.20 15.51
C ASP A 2 5.55 -0.73 14.49
N PHE A 3 5.65 -0.29 13.23
CA PHE A 3 4.73 -0.67 12.16
C PHE A 3 4.70 -2.18 11.86
N LEU A 4 5.85 -2.87 11.88
CA LEU A 4 5.91 -4.32 11.57
C LEU A 4 5.22 -5.13 12.65
N THR A 5 5.43 -4.76 13.91
CA THR A 5 4.73 -5.35 15.05
C THR A 5 3.22 -5.10 14.95
N TYR A 6 2.80 -3.88 14.59
CA TYR A 6 1.39 -3.54 14.37
C TYR A 6 0.76 -4.36 13.23
N GLU A 7 1.44 -4.52 12.09
CA GLU A 7 0.99 -5.35 10.96
C GLU A 7 0.83 -6.82 11.38
N VAL A 8 1.78 -7.37 12.13
CA VAL A 8 1.73 -8.76 12.61
C VAL A 8 0.56 -8.97 13.57
N LEU A 9 0.36 -8.06 14.54
CA LEU A 9 -0.72 -8.16 15.53
C LEU A 9 -2.11 -7.98 14.91
N THR A 10 -2.21 -7.19 13.85
CA THR A 10 -3.48 -6.93 13.16
C THR A 10 -3.71 -7.86 11.97
N LYS A 11 -2.81 -8.81 11.72
CA LYS A 11 -2.92 -9.79 10.65
C LYS A 11 -4.19 -10.62 10.80
N GLY A 12 -5.03 -10.62 9.78
CA GLY A 12 -6.31 -11.34 9.77
C GLY A 12 -7.46 -10.62 10.48
N MET A 13 -7.24 -9.40 11.01
CA MET A 13 -8.34 -8.56 11.47
C MET A 13 -9.12 -7.97 10.28
N CYS A 14 -10.44 -7.84 10.42
CA CYS A 14 -11.20 -6.99 9.49
C CYS A 14 -10.69 -5.54 9.55
N PRO A 15 -10.82 -4.76 8.46
CA PRO A 15 -10.44 -3.35 8.45
C PRO A 15 -11.05 -2.55 9.63
N CYS A 16 -12.29 -2.89 9.99
CA CYS A 16 -12.99 -2.35 11.15
C CYS A 16 -12.27 -2.57 12.49
N CYS A 17 -11.87 -3.80 12.77
CA CYS A 17 -11.20 -4.19 14.00
C CYS A 17 -9.79 -3.64 14.06
N ARG A 18 -9.11 -3.62 12.91
CA ARG A 18 -7.78 -3.03 12.77
C ARG A 18 -7.78 -1.54 13.10
N SER A 19 -8.71 -0.77 12.53
CA SER A 19 -8.87 0.67 12.85
C SER A 19 -9.22 0.91 14.31
N ARG A 20 -10.10 0.08 14.90
CA ARG A 20 -10.42 0.17 16.34
C ARG A 20 -9.24 -0.14 17.23
N PHE A 21 -8.42 -1.13 16.88
CA PHE A 21 -7.21 -1.48 17.61
C PHE A 21 -6.22 -0.31 17.58
N PHE A 22 -5.95 0.23 16.39
CA PHE A 22 -5.08 1.40 16.22
C PHE A 22 -5.52 2.60 17.05
N ASN A 23 -6.82 2.95 17.03
CA ASN A 23 -7.35 4.08 17.78
C ASN A 23 -7.31 3.92 19.30
N ARG A 24 -7.15 2.71 19.81
CA ARG A 24 -7.01 2.41 21.25
C ARG A 24 -5.56 2.45 21.73
N LEU A 25 -4.59 2.48 20.81
CA LEU A 25 -3.18 2.60 21.17
C LEU A 25 -2.93 3.97 21.82
N PRO A 26 -1.97 4.06 22.75
CA PRO A 26 -1.44 5.34 23.22
C PRO A 26 -1.00 6.21 22.05
N GLU A 27 -1.12 7.54 22.20
CA GLU A 27 -0.78 8.49 21.14
C GLU A 27 0.65 8.32 20.63
N GLU A 28 1.61 8.20 21.55
CA GLU A 28 3.02 7.94 21.27
C GLU A 28 3.23 6.68 20.40
N GLU A 29 2.44 5.62 20.62
CA GLU A 29 2.56 4.40 19.81
C GLU A 29 1.95 4.57 18.42
N ARG A 30 0.88 5.37 18.28
CA ARG A 30 0.27 5.65 16.98
C ARG A 30 1.20 6.48 16.12
N GLU A 31 1.87 7.47 16.70
CA GLU A 31 2.88 8.29 16.00
C GLU A 31 4.00 7.41 15.46
N VAL A 32 4.59 6.55 16.28
CA VAL A 32 5.67 5.64 15.84
C VAL A 32 5.22 4.70 14.70
N VAL A 33 3.98 4.19 14.76
CA VAL A 33 3.43 3.35 13.68
C VAL A 33 3.27 4.15 12.37
N ILE A 34 2.79 5.40 12.45
CA ILE A 34 2.63 6.27 11.27
C ILE A 34 3.99 6.65 10.68
N ASP A 35 4.93 7.10 11.52
CA ASP A 35 6.26 7.52 11.08
C ASP A 35 6.99 6.38 10.38
N THR A 36 6.98 5.18 10.98
CA THR A 36 7.62 4.00 10.38
C THR A 36 6.92 3.59 9.07
N ALA A 37 5.59 3.73 8.98
CA ALA A 37 4.86 3.45 7.74
C ALA A 37 5.24 4.42 6.62
N MET A 38 5.38 5.71 6.93
CA MET A 38 5.81 6.74 5.98
C MET A 38 7.26 6.54 5.53
N GLU A 39 8.16 6.15 6.44
CA GLU A 39 9.53 5.80 6.08
C GLU A 39 9.55 4.63 5.09
N ILE A 40 8.82 3.54 5.37
CA ILE A 40 8.74 2.38 4.46
C ILE A 40 8.16 2.78 3.10
N ASP A 41 7.10 3.58 3.08
CA ASP A 41 6.49 4.07 1.83
C ASP A 41 7.46 4.97 1.04
N SER A 42 8.37 5.68 1.70
CA SER A 42 9.42 6.46 1.02
C SER A 42 10.50 5.59 0.36
N PHE A 43 10.76 4.38 0.87
CA PHE A 43 11.74 3.44 0.31
C PHE A 43 11.16 2.55 -0.81
N MET A 44 9.87 2.20 -0.73
CA MET A 44 9.21 1.31 -1.69
C MET A 44 9.28 1.77 -3.17
N PRO A 45 9.12 3.07 -3.51
CA PRO A 45 9.28 3.55 -4.88
C PRO A 45 10.71 3.35 -5.40
N HIS A 46 11.73 3.43 -4.55
CA HIS A 46 13.12 3.18 -4.95
C HIS A 46 13.42 1.70 -5.20
N VAL A 47 12.72 0.78 -4.53
CA VAL A 47 12.92 -0.67 -4.69
C VAL A 47 12.11 -1.25 -5.85
N TYR A 48 10.89 -0.72 -6.09
CA TYR A 48 10.02 -1.17 -7.18
C TYR A 48 10.11 -0.29 -8.45
N GLY A 49 10.62 0.93 -8.35
CA GLY A 49 10.81 1.83 -9.49
C GLY A 49 11.81 1.32 -10.52
N ASP A 50 12.77 0.48 -10.10
CA ASP A 50 13.73 -0.17 -10.99
C ASP A 50 13.15 -1.44 -11.69
N PHE A 51 11.98 -1.93 -11.28
CA PHE A 51 11.32 -3.10 -11.89
C PHE A 51 10.21 -2.74 -12.87
N ILE A 52 9.72 -1.50 -12.86
CA ILE A 52 8.67 -1.04 -13.76
C ILE A 52 9.35 -0.23 -14.88
N GLU A 53 10.07 -0.91 -15.77
CA GLU A 53 10.15 -0.41 -17.15
C GLU A 53 8.72 -0.38 -17.67
N LEU A 54 8.16 0.82 -17.78
CA LEU A 54 6.82 1.08 -18.30
C LEU A 54 6.74 0.55 -19.74
N GLU A 55 6.28 -0.69 -19.92
CA GLU A 55 5.73 -1.12 -21.21
C GLU A 55 4.55 -0.19 -21.51
N GLU A 56 4.71 0.65 -22.53
CA GLU A 56 3.63 1.47 -23.08
C GLU A 56 2.45 0.55 -23.42
N ILE A 57 1.34 0.75 -22.71
CA ILE A 57 0.07 0.11 -23.07
C ILE A 57 -0.31 0.66 -24.45
N PRO A 58 -0.40 -0.17 -25.51
CA PRO A 58 -0.74 0.33 -26.82
C PRO A 58 -2.14 0.91 -26.80
N ASP A 59 -2.22 2.19 -27.15
CA ASP A 59 -3.46 2.98 -27.13
C ASP A 59 -4.50 2.30 -28.04
N GLY A 60 -5.57 1.83 -27.41
CA GLY A 60 -6.63 1.06 -28.04
C GLY A 60 -7.39 1.91 -29.05
N LYS A 61 -6.88 2.02 -30.27
CA LYS A 61 -7.64 2.57 -31.40
C LYS A 61 -8.71 1.56 -31.81
N GLU A 62 -9.94 1.90 -31.51
CA GLU A 62 -11.12 1.36 -32.17
C GLU A 62 -11.01 1.58 -33.68
N THR A 63 -11.02 0.50 -34.45
CA THR A 63 -11.59 0.51 -35.81
C THR A 63 -12.44 -0.73 -35.98
N SER A 64 -13.75 -0.51 -35.85
CA SER A 64 -14.77 -1.28 -36.53
C SER A 64 -14.48 -1.31 -38.03
N GLU A 65 -14.28 -2.49 -38.62
CA GLU A 65 -14.66 -2.69 -40.01
C GLU A 65 -15.00 -4.17 -40.26
N ALA A 66 -16.17 -4.35 -40.87
CA ALA A 66 -16.75 -5.63 -41.21
C ALA A 66 -15.91 -6.36 -42.27
N THR A 67 -15.88 -7.69 -42.20
CA THR A 67 -15.66 -8.55 -43.38
C THR A 67 -16.15 -9.97 -43.10
N ALA A 68 -17.34 -10.27 -43.60
CA ALA A 68 -17.74 -11.54 -44.20
C ALA A 68 -18.90 -11.28 -45.17
#